data_AF-A0A2G4GPV3-F1
#
_entry.id   AF-A0A2G4GPV3-F1
#
_cell.length_a   1.000
_cell.length_b   1.000
_cell.length_c   1.000
_cell.angle_alpha   90.00
_cell.angle_beta   90.00
_cell.angle_gamma   90.00
#
_symmetry.space_group_name_H-M   'P 1'
#
loop_
_entity.id
_entity.type
_entity.pdbx_description
1 polymer ?
#
loop_
_entity_poly.entity_id
_entity_poly.type
_entity_poly.pdbx_seq_one_letter_code
_entity_poly.pdbx_strand_id
1 'polypeptide(L)'
;MGNNEWTEEHPDGLYRVRSLTGSSSSKPYRCPGCDQIIPLATPHIVAWLEEDEALQAGADFRRHWHKACWTKKNTRRPKQR
;
A
#
# COMPACT_ATOMS: atom_id res chain seq x y z
N MET A 1 3.18 5.41 20.15
CA MET A 1 2.06 5.00 19.27
C MET A 1 2.67 4.34 18.05
N GLY A 2 2.61 3.00 17.99
CA GLY A 2 3.35 2.23 16.99
C GLY A 2 2.84 2.50 15.58
N ASN A 3 3.66 3.15 14.77
CA ASN A 3 3.60 3.04 13.33
C ASN A 3 3.83 1.56 13.00
N ASN A 4 2.75 0.86 12.63
CA ASN A 4 2.81 -0.53 12.19
C ASN A 4 3.41 -0.58 10.78
N GLU A 5 4.71 -0.24 10.67
CA GLU A 5 5.48 -0.32 9.43
C GLU A 5 6.51 -1.44 9.48
N TRP A 6 6.65 -2.16 8.37
CA TRP A 6 7.59 -3.25 8.18
C TRP A 6 7.98 -3.34 6.71
N THR A 7 9.16 -3.88 6.42
CA THR A 7 9.58 -4.17 5.04
C THR A 7 9.15 -5.58 4.66
N GLU A 8 8.66 -5.76 3.43
CA GLU A 8 8.26 -7.03 2.83
C GLU A 8 8.98 -7.21 1.49
N GLU A 9 9.63 -8.37 1.32
CA GLU A 9 10.33 -8.71 0.08
C GLU A 9 9.34 -9.30 -0.94
N HIS A 10 9.27 -8.69 -2.11
CA HIS A 10 8.42 -9.15 -3.21
C HIS A 10 9.26 -9.43 -4.46
N PRO A 11 8.74 -10.19 -5.44
CA PRO A 11 9.45 -10.47 -6.70
C PRO A 11 9.71 -9.22 -7.56
N ASP A 12 9.15 -8.07 -7.19
CA ASP A 12 9.33 -6.78 -7.86
C ASP A 12 10.35 -5.88 -7.11
N GLY A 13 10.75 -6.24 -5.89
CA GLY A 13 11.69 -5.49 -5.06
C GLY A 13 11.35 -5.52 -3.56
N LEU A 14 12.11 -4.76 -2.77
CA LEU A 14 11.82 -4.52 -1.35
C LEU A 14 10.74 -3.45 -1.22
N TYR A 15 9.63 -3.79 -0.55
CA TYR A 15 8.55 -2.85 -0.29
C TYR A 15 8.49 -2.50 1.18
N ARG A 16 8.46 -1.21 1.50
CA ARG A 16 8.11 -0.75 2.84
C ARG A 16 6.60 -0.63 2.95
N VAL A 17 6.05 -1.34 3.91
CA VAL A 17 4.61 -1.53 4.15
C VAL A 17 4.26 -0.85 5.45
N ARG A 18 3.14 -0.14 5.49
CA ARG A 18 2.60 0.48 6.70
C ARG A 18 1.10 0.24 6.77
N SER A 19 0.64 -0.39 7.86
CA SER A 19 -0.79 -0.49 8.11
C SER A 19 -1.32 0.77 8.79
N LEU A 20 -2.43 1.27 8.27
CA LEU A 20 -3.16 2.40 8.81
C LEU A 20 -4.50 1.92 9.37
N THR A 21 -4.83 2.41 10.56
CA THR A 21 -6.16 2.27 11.12
C THR A 21 -7.09 3.24 10.39
N GLY A 22 -8.36 2.87 10.25
CA GLY A 22 -9.33 3.62 9.45
C GLY A 22 -9.37 5.12 9.73
N SER A 23 -9.12 5.52 10.98
CA SER A 23 -9.07 6.91 11.44
C SER A 23 -8.00 7.77 10.75
N SER A 24 -7.01 7.18 10.10
CA SER A 24 -5.96 7.92 9.38
C SER A 24 -6.35 8.28 7.93
N SER A 25 -7.50 7.80 7.45
CA SER A 25 -7.94 8.00 6.07
C SER A 25 -8.80 9.25 5.93
N SER A 26 -8.16 10.39 5.61
CA SER A 26 -8.86 11.66 5.42
C SER A 26 -9.45 11.84 4.02
N LYS A 27 -9.15 10.94 3.07
CA LYS A 27 -9.63 10.97 1.69
C LYS A 27 -9.85 9.55 1.14
N PRO A 28 -10.81 9.35 0.22
CA PRO A 28 -10.92 8.09 -0.50
C PRO A 28 -9.73 7.92 -1.44
N TYR A 29 -9.06 6.77 -1.36
CA TYR A 29 -7.90 6.44 -2.21
C TYR A 29 -8.23 5.27 -3.14
N ARG A 30 -7.58 5.20 -4.30
CA ARG A 30 -7.79 4.09 -5.26
C ARG A 30 -6.75 2.98 -5.04
N CYS A 31 -7.23 1.75 -4.91
CA CYS A 31 -6.38 0.58 -4.73
C CYS A 31 -5.86 0.04 -6.08
N PRO A 32 -4.52 0.00 -6.33
CA PRO A 32 -3.99 -0.46 -7.63
C PRO A 32 -4.29 -1.93 -7.94
N GLY A 33 -4.46 -2.77 -6.92
CA GLY A 33 -4.66 -4.22 -7.11
C GLY A 33 -6.08 -4.65 -7.48
N CYS A 34 -7.06 -3.78 -7.31
CA CYS A 34 -8.47 -4.07 -7.65
C CYS A 34 -9.19 -2.89 -8.30
N ASP A 35 -8.52 -1.75 -8.44
CA ASP A 35 -9.03 -0.50 -8.99
C ASP A 35 -10.23 0.11 -8.22
N GLN A 36 -10.59 -0.48 -7.07
CA GLN A 36 -11.67 -0.05 -6.20
C GLN A 36 -11.23 1.09 -5.26
N ILE A 37 -12.22 1.88 -4.83
CA ILE A 37 -12.03 2.95 -3.85
C ILE A 37 -11.96 2.38 -2.43
N ILE A 38 -10.94 2.77 -1.69
CA ILE A 38 -10.78 2.54 -0.25
C ILE A 38 -11.57 3.65 0.47
N PRO A 39 -12.66 3.31 1.19
CA PRO A 39 -13.44 4.31 1.91
C PRO A 39 -12.64 4.96 3.05
N LEU A 40 -13.10 6.12 3.49
CA LEU A 40 -12.64 6.72 4.75
C LEU A 40 -12.96 5.77 5.91
N ALA A 41 -12.26 5.88 7.03
CA ALA A 41 -12.46 5.01 8.19
C ALA A 41 -12.22 3.49 7.92
N THR A 42 -11.68 3.10 6.77
CA THR A 42 -11.39 1.69 6.46
C THR A 42 -9.91 1.37 6.74
N PRO A 43 -9.61 0.31 7.51
CA PRO A 43 -8.25 -0.14 7.73
C PRO A 43 -7.61 -0.62 6.42
N HIS A 44 -6.49 -0.03 6.05
CA HIS A 44 -5.82 -0.28 4.78
C HIS A 44 -4.30 -0.26 4.95
N ILE A 45 -3.60 -0.69 3.90
CA ILE A 45 -2.15 -0.80 3.85
C ILE A 45 -1.60 0.23 2.88
N VAL A 46 -0.53 0.89 3.27
CA VAL A 46 0.22 1.79 2.42
C VAL A 46 1.55 1.12 2.12
N ALA A 47 1.90 0.98 0.85
CA ALA A 47 3.14 0.33 0.46
C ALA A 47 3.85 1.11 -0.65
N TRP A 48 5.17 1.21 -0.53
CA TRP A 48 6.06 1.87 -1.48
C TRP A 48 7.37 1.09 -1.59
N LEU A 49 8.07 1.20 -2.72
CA LEU A 49 9.36 0.56 -2.92
C LEU A 49 10.43 1.25 -2.07
N GLU A 50 11.34 0.49 -1.47
CA GLU A 50 12.47 1.06 -0.71
C GLU A 50 13.50 1.74 -1.60
N GLU A 51 13.65 1.24 -2.83
CA GLU A 51 14.61 1.75 -3.82
C GLU A 51 14.12 3.03 -4.53
N ASP A 52 12.84 3.35 -4.40
CA ASP A 52 12.24 4.51 -5.05
C ASP A 52 12.58 5.79 -4.26
N GLU A 53 12.85 6.87 -4.99
CA GLU A 53 13.07 8.23 -4.45
C GLU A 53 11.91 8.72 -3.55
N ALA A 54 10.83 7.95 -3.39
CA ALA A 54 9.77 8.06 -2.40
C ALA A 54 10.23 8.34 -0.95
N LEU A 55 11.44 7.93 -0.53
CA LEU A 55 12.01 8.34 0.76
C LEU A 55 12.38 9.84 0.81
N GLN A 56 12.75 10.44 -0.33
CA GLN A 56 13.08 11.86 -0.47
C GLN A 56 11.92 12.72 -0.99
N ALA A 57 11.01 12.16 -1.78
CA ALA A 57 10.01 12.91 -2.54
C ALA A 57 8.66 13.14 -1.80
N GLY A 58 8.54 12.68 -0.55
CA GLY A 58 7.38 12.97 0.29
C GLY A 58 6.17 12.06 0.05
N ALA A 59 5.13 12.26 0.88
CA ALA A 59 4.01 11.33 1.09
C ALA A 59 3.15 10.98 -0.14
N ASP A 60 3.42 11.53 -1.32
CA ASP A 60 2.61 11.38 -2.53
C ASP A 60 2.85 10.04 -3.26
N PHE A 61 4.05 9.45 -3.12
CA PHE A 61 4.40 8.16 -3.76
C PHE A 61 3.86 6.93 -3.01
N ARG A 62 3.16 7.15 -1.90
CA ARG A 62 2.58 6.11 -1.04
C ARG A 62 1.34 5.51 -1.68
N ARG A 63 1.47 4.32 -2.28
CA ARG A 63 0.32 3.61 -2.87
C ARG A 63 -0.53 2.98 -1.78
N HIS A 64 -1.84 3.22 -1.84
CA HIS A 64 -2.80 2.72 -0.87
C HIS A 64 -3.46 1.44 -1.39
N TRP A 65 -3.48 0.40 -0.57
CA TRP A 65 -3.98 -0.92 -0.90
C TRP A 65 -4.95 -1.40 0.18
N HIS A 66 -6.00 -2.12 -0.22
CA HIS A 66 -6.76 -2.90 0.76
C HIS A 66 -5.87 -3.96 1.39
N LYS A 67 -6.07 -4.26 2.68
CA LYS A 67 -5.33 -5.33 3.39
C LYS A 67 -5.36 -6.66 2.62
N ALA A 68 -6.55 -7.05 2.15
CA ALA A 68 -6.74 -8.27 1.36
C ALA A 68 -6.08 -8.21 -0.03
N CYS A 69 -6.02 -7.03 -0.66
CA CYS A 69 -5.37 -6.85 -1.96
C CYS A 69 -3.85 -6.90 -1.82
N TRP A 70 -3.30 -6.31 -0.76
CA TRP A 70 -1.87 -6.36 -0.46
C TRP A 70 -1.39 -7.79 -0.20
N THR A 71 -2.05 -8.52 0.71
CA THR A 71 -1.72 -9.93 0.98
C THR A 71 -1.78 -10.80 -0.27
N LYS A 72 -2.67 -10.47 -1.21
CA LYS A 72 -2.80 -11.18 -2.49
C LYS A 72 -1.92 -10.62 -3.60
N LYS A 73 -1.11 -9.58 -3.38
CA LYS A 73 -0.24 -8.98 -4.42
C LYS A 73 0.78 -9.98 -4.94
N ASN A 74 1.34 -10.80 -4.05
CA ASN A 74 2.34 -11.81 -4.42
C ASN A 74 1.73 -12.95 -5.26
N THR A 75 0.49 -13.34 -4.94
CA THR A 75 -0.21 -14.44 -5.63
C THR A 75 -0.94 -13.97 -6.89
N ARG A 76 -1.41 -12.72 -6.90
CA ARG A 76 -2.05 -12.07 -8.04
C ARG A 76 -1.00 -11.29 -8.81
N ARG A 77 -0.18 -12.00 -9.59
CA ARG A 77 0.45 -11.36 -10.75
C ARG A 77 -0.66 -10.73 -11.59
N PRO A 78 -0.67 -9.41 -11.85
CA PRO A 78 -1.58 -8.86 -12.84
C PRO A 78 -1.28 -9.60 -14.14
N LYS A 79 -2.29 -10.29 -14.67
CA LYS A 79 -2.19 -10.92 -15.98
C LYS A 79 -2.14 -9.77 -16.98
N GLN A 80 -0.96 -9.25 -17.27
CA GLN A 80 -0.75 -8.40 -18.44
C GLN A 80 -1.17 -9.24 -19.64
N ARG A 81 -2.27 -8.85 -20.30
CA ARG A 81 -2.72 -9.38 -21.58
C ARG A 81 -2.72 -8.25 -22.58
#